data_AF-A0A2N6AME4-F1
#
_entry.id   AF-A0A2N6AME4-F1
#
_cell.length_a   1.000
_cell.length_b   1.000
_cell.length_c   1.000
_cell.angle_alpha   90.00
_cell.angle_beta   90.00
_cell.angle_gamma   90.00
#
_symmetry.space_group_name_H-M   'P 1'
#
loop_
_entity.id
_entity.type
_entity.pdbx_description
1 polymer ?
#
loop_
_entity_poly.entity_id
_entity_poly.type
_entity_poly.pdbx_seq_one_letter_code
_entity_poly.pdbx_strand_id
1 'polypeptide(L)'
;REIAIPILGGHERIHLIEPLDYQPFANLMNMAYLVLTDSGGIQEEAPALGKPVLVLRTETERPEAVSAGTVKMAGVEEQAIFEIAMGLLQDQEAYKRMSRAVNPYGDGKASGRILDAILERFKN
;
A
#
# COMPACT_ATOMS: atom_id res chain seq x y z
N ARG A 1 -20.19 3.82 3.96
CA ARG A 1 -20.25 5.29 3.78
C ARG A 1 -21.13 5.99 4.80
N GLU A 2 -22.31 5.46 5.07
CA GLU A 2 -23.25 6.00 6.06
C GLU A 2 -22.61 6.21 7.44
N ILE A 3 -21.63 5.39 7.81
CA ILE A 3 -20.87 5.53 9.06
C ILE A 3 -19.77 6.60 8.96
N ALA A 4 -19.12 6.76 7.80
CA ALA A 4 -17.99 7.67 7.63
C ALA A 4 -18.43 9.14 7.48
N ILE A 5 -19.57 9.40 6.82
CA ILE A 5 -20.05 10.77 6.57
C ILE A 5 -20.33 11.54 7.87
N PRO A 6 -21.02 10.99 8.89
CA PRO A 6 -21.26 11.71 10.15
C PRO A 6 -19.98 12.01 10.93
N ILE A 7 -18.92 11.22 10.75
CA ILE A 7 -17.67 11.33 11.51
C ILE A 7 -16.67 12.24 10.79
N LEU A 8 -16.53 12.10 9.47
CA LEU A 8 -15.47 12.71 8.67
C LEU A 8 -15.98 13.72 7.63
N GLY A 9 -17.28 13.73 7.36
CA GLY A 9 -17.89 14.57 6.34
C GLY A 9 -17.82 16.05 6.67
N GLY A 10 -17.64 16.88 5.64
CA GLY A 10 -17.59 18.35 5.78
C GLY A 10 -16.30 18.91 6.36
N HIS A 11 -15.34 18.06 6.75
CA HIS A 11 -14.03 18.52 7.21
C HIS A 11 -13.19 19.00 6.02
N GLU A 12 -12.65 20.22 6.09
CA GLU A 12 -11.95 20.90 4.99
C GLU A 12 -10.78 20.09 4.37
N ARG A 13 -10.12 19.27 5.20
CA ARG A 13 -8.95 18.46 4.79
C ARG A 13 -9.26 16.98 4.54
N ILE A 14 -10.52 16.57 4.56
CA ILE A 14 -10.92 15.18 4.31
C ILE A 14 -11.88 15.13 3.12
N HIS A 15 -11.49 14.40 2.08
CA HIS A 15 -12.31 14.20 0.89
C HIS A 15 -12.86 12.78 0.88
N LEU A 16 -14.15 12.64 1.19
CA LEU A 16 -14.88 11.39 0.99
C LEU A 16 -15.35 11.33 -0.47
N ILE A 17 -14.84 10.38 -1.24
CA ILE A 17 -15.10 10.27 -2.69
C ILE A 17 -15.82 8.97 -3.08
N GLU A 18 -16.31 8.95 -4.32
CA GLU A 18 -16.83 7.74 -4.94
C GLU A 18 -15.72 6.69 -5.16
N PRO A 19 -16.01 5.36 -5.19
CA PRO A 19 -14.96 4.40 -5.44
C PRO A 19 -14.47 4.65 -6.86
N LEU A 20 -13.17 4.58 -7.04
CA LEU A 20 -12.55 4.91 -8.31
C LEU A 20 -12.40 3.64 -9.14
N ASP A 21 -12.55 3.78 -10.46
CA ASP A 21 -12.03 2.78 -11.39
C ASP A 21 -10.51 2.63 -11.21
N TYR A 22 -9.96 1.53 -11.70
CA TYR A 22 -8.56 1.17 -11.45
C TYR A 22 -7.58 2.28 -11.84
N GLN A 23 -7.69 2.83 -13.05
CA GLN A 23 -6.75 3.83 -13.55
C GLN A 23 -6.73 5.12 -12.69
N PRO A 24 -7.86 5.80 -12.40
CA PRO A 24 -7.84 6.96 -11.51
C PRO A 24 -7.39 6.61 -10.09
N PHE A 25 -7.71 5.41 -9.59
CA PHE A 25 -7.24 4.95 -8.28
C PHE A 25 -5.71 4.79 -8.23
N ALA A 26 -5.12 4.12 -9.23
CA ALA A 26 -3.67 3.94 -9.32
C ALA A 26 -2.94 5.29 -9.42
N ASN A 27 -3.49 6.24 -10.16
CA ASN A 27 -2.96 7.61 -10.24
C ASN A 27 -3.03 8.33 -8.89
N LEU A 28 -4.16 8.22 -8.17
CA LEU A 28 -4.31 8.81 -6.83
C LEU A 28 -3.28 8.21 -5.86
N MET A 29 -3.12 6.89 -5.87
CA MET A 29 -2.13 6.17 -5.07
C MET A 29 -0.70 6.63 -5.40
N ASN A 30 -0.38 6.84 -6.68
CA ASN A 30 0.93 7.34 -7.10
C ASN A 30 1.20 8.79 -6.64
N MET A 31 0.16 9.60 -6.45
CA MET A 31 0.29 10.97 -5.90
C MET A 31 0.32 10.99 -4.37
N ALA A 32 -0.14 9.92 -3.71
CA ALA A 32 -0.16 9.85 -2.26
C ALA A 32 1.26 9.93 -1.66
N TYR A 33 1.35 10.48 -0.45
CA TYR A 33 2.57 10.42 0.35
C TYR A 33 2.63 9.12 1.16
N LEU A 34 1.53 8.77 1.84
CA LEU A 34 1.37 7.63 2.72
C LEU A 34 0.02 6.97 2.46
N VAL A 35 -0.04 5.63 2.52
CA VAL A 35 -1.28 4.86 2.35
C VAL A 35 -1.63 4.16 3.65
N LEU A 36 -2.86 4.34 4.13
CA LEU A 36 -3.45 3.58 5.24
C LEU A 36 -4.54 2.69 4.65
N THR A 37 -4.48 1.37 4.87
CA THR A 37 -5.41 0.43 4.23
C THR A 37 -5.54 -0.88 5.00
N ASP A 38 -6.70 -1.53 4.89
CA ASP A 38 -6.94 -2.92 5.28
C ASP A 38 -6.89 -3.90 4.09
N SER A 39 -6.71 -3.39 2.86
CA SER A 39 -6.69 -4.17 1.63
C SER A 39 -5.39 -4.94 1.44
N GLY A 40 -5.50 -6.24 1.12
CA GLY A 40 -4.36 -7.09 0.76
C GLY A 40 -3.70 -6.67 -0.56
N GLY A 41 -4.48 -6.40 -1.61
CA GLY A 41 -3.93 -6.02 -2.93
C GLY A 41 -3.12 -4.73 -2.89
N ILE A 42 -3.55 -3.74 -2.09
CA ILE A 42 -2.82 -2.48 -1.95
C ILE A 42 -1.48 -2.65 -1.23
N GLN A 43 -1.33 -3.66 -0.38
CA GLN A 43 -0.03 -4.01 0.22
C GLN A 43 0.98 -4.50 -0.82
N GLU A 44 0.51 -5.04 -1.96
CA GLU A 44 1.37 -5.47 -3.07
C GLU A 44 1.65 -4.32 -4.05
N GLU A 45 0.63 -3.50 -4.34
CA GLU A 45 0.70 -2.47 -5.40
C GLU A 45 1.35 -1.17 -4.93
N ALA A 46 0.96 -0.63 -3.77
CA ALA A 46 1.44 0.68 -3.30
C ALA A 46 2.97 0.72 -3.11
N PRO A 47 3.64 -0.33 -2.58
CA PRO A 47 5.09 -0.36 -2.51
C PRO A 47 5.80 -0.34 -3.87
N ALA A 48 5.18 -0.87 -4.93
CA ALA A 48 5.75 -0.78 -6.28
C ALA A 48 5.87 0.68 -6.76
N LEU A 49 5.03 1.58 -6.21
CA LEU A 49 5.05 3.02 -6.45
C LEU A 49 5.89 3.79 -5.42
N GLY A 50 6.64 3.07 -4.57
CA GLY A 50 7.45 3.65 -3.51
C GLY A 50 6.63 4.30 -2.39
N LYS A 51 5.39 3.85 -2.17
CA LYS A 51 4.50 4.41 -1.15
C LYS A 51 4.56 3.55 0.11
N PRO A 52 4.99 4.10 1.26
CA PRO A 52 4.86 3.40 2.53
C PRO A 52 3.39 3.07 2.82
N VAL A 53 3.15 1.87 3.35
CA VAL A 53 1.79 1.39 3.67
C VAL A 53 1.68 1.08 5.15
N LEU A 54 0.63 1.59 5.78
CA LEU A 54 0.20 1.21 7.13
C LEU A 54 -1.02 0.31 7.03
N VAL A 55 -0.89 -0.91 7.54
CA VAL A 55 -1.94 -1.92 7.48
C VAL A 55 -2.83 -1.79 8.71
N LEU A 56 -4.10 -1.49 8.49
CA LEU A 56 -5.13 -1.28 9.52
C LEU A 56 -5.81 -2.59 9.94
N ARG A 57 -4.99 -3.62 10.20
CA ARG A 57 -5.42 -4.96 10.65
C ARG A 57 -4.45 -5.46 11.73
N THR A 58 -4.88 -6.43 12.52
CA THR A 58 -4.01 -7.11 13.51
C THR A 58 -3.18 -8.22 12.89
N GLU A 59 -3.55 -8.70 11.71
CA GLU A 59 -2.89 -9.77 10.97
C GLU A 59 -2.90 -9.47 9.46
N THR A 60 -1.98 -10.10 8.72
CA THR A 60 -1.91 -9.96 7.26
C THR A 60 -1.54 -11.29 6.61
N GLU A 61 -2.15 -11.57 5.46
CA GLU A 61 -1.79 -12.64 4.54
C GLU A 61 -0.56 -12.32 3.66
N ARG A 62 0.14 -11.21 3.95
CA ARG A 62 1.32 -10.69 3.23
C ARG A 62 2.55 -10.54 4.14
N PRO A 63 3.02 -11.61 4.80
CA PRO A 63 4.15 -11.54 5.74
C PRO A 63 5.47 -11.13 5.07
N GLU A 64 5.61 -11.36 3.76
CA GLU A 64 6.79 -10.97 2.99
C GLU A 64 6.90 -9.44 2.91
N ALA A 65 5.78 -8.73 2.76
CA ALA A 65 5.73 -7.27 2.72
C ALA A 65 6.21 -6.64 4.03
N VAL A 66 5.78 -7.23 5.16
CA VAL A 66 6.21 -6.80 6.50
C VAL A 66 7.70 -7.04 6.68
N SER A 67 8.18 -8.23 6.28
CA SER A 67 9.58 -8.62 6.38
C SER A 67 10.49 -7.78 5.48
N ALA A 68 10.03 -7.42 4.29
CA ALA A 68 10.74 -6.53 3.36
C ALA A 68 10.75 -5.06 3.83
N GLY A 69 9.88 -4.70 4.80
CA GLY A 69 9.76 -3.33 5.30
C GLY A 69 9.02 -2.39 4.36
N THR A 70 8.30 -2.92 3.36
CA THR A 70 7.46 -2.13 2.46
C THR A 70 6.15 -1.72 3.11
N VAL A 71 5.67 -2.51 4.08
CA VAL A 71 4.46 -2.23 4.86
C VAL A 71 4.74 -2.33 6.36
N LYS A 72 3.94 -1.66 7.16
CA LYS A 72 3.98 -1.74 8.63
C LYS A 72 2.60 -2.04 9.18
N MET A 73 2.51 -3.05 10.04
CA MET A 73 1.28 -3.37 10.76
C MET A 73 0.99 -2.28 11.79
N ALA A 74 -0.08 -1.51 11.58
CA ALA A 74 -0.50 -0.46 12.50
C ALA A 74 -1.54 -0.95 13.51
N GLY A 75 -2.22 -2.06 13.22
CA GLY A 75 -3.30 -2.56 14.07
C GLY A 75 -4.58 -1.75 13.88
N VAL A 76 -5.41 -1.73 14.91
CA VAL A 76 -6.72 -1.04 14.92
C VAL A 76 -6.82 0.02 16.02
N GLU A 77 -5.78 0.14 16.86
CA GLU A 77 -5.75 1.07 17.97
C GLU A 77 -5.38 2.48 17.47
N GLU A 78 -6.24 3.46 17.73
CA GLU A 78 -6.11 4.84 17.24
C GLU A 78 -4.73 5.44 17.55
N GLN A 79 -4.28 5.32 18.80
CA GLN A 79 -3.00 5.89 19.25
C GLN A 79 -1.82 5.25 18.52
N ALA A 80 -1.84 3.94 18.29
CA ALA A 80 -0.78 3.23 17.58
C ALA A 80 -0.73 3.65 16.10
N ILE A 81 -1.89 3.73 15.45
CA ILE A 81 -2.00 4.22 14.06
C ILE A 81 -1.44 5.64 13.95
N PHE A 82 -1.85 6.53 14.88
CA PHE A 82 -1.41 7.91 14.93
C PHE A 82 0.10 8.03 15.08
N GLU A 83 0.69 7.36 16.07
CA GLU A 83 2.14 7.42 16.34
C GLU A 83 2.97 6.93 15.16
N ILE A 84 2.56 5.83 14.53
CA ILE A 84 3.26 5.28 13.37
C ILE A 84 3.16 6.24 12.18
N ALA A 85 1.96 6.76 11.89
CA ALA A 85 1.75 7.71 10.80
C ALA A 85 2.55 8.99 11.02
N MET A 86 2.49 9.56 12.23
CA MET A 86 3.25 10.75 12.60
C MET A 86 4.75 10.54 12.50
N GLY A 87 5.26 9.37 12.92
CA GLY A 87 6.66 9.00 12.74
C GLY A 87 7.09 9.06 11.28
N LEU A 88 6.28 8.55 10.34
CA LEU A 88 6.59 8.60 8.90
C LEU A 88 6.43 10.00 8.28
N LEU A 89 5.59 10.85 8.87
CA LEU A 89 5.40 12.23 8.43
C LEU A 89 6.53 13.16 8.93
N GLN A 90 7.14 12.84 10.08
CA GLN A 90 8.15 13.68 10.73
C GLN A 90 9.59 13.18 10.54
N ASP A 91 9.81 11.87 10.44
CA ASP A 91 11.13 11.27 10.18
C ASP A 91 11.26 10.90 8.70
N GLN A 92 11.97 11.76 7.97
CA GLN A 92 12.21 11.56 6.54
C GLN A 92 13.04 10.30 6.25
N GLU A 93 13.93 9.88 7.16
CA GLU A 93 14.74 8.68 6.97
C GLU A 93 13.91 7.43 7.21
N ALA A 94 12.99 7.42 8.19
CA ALA A 94 12.00 6.36 8.35
C ALA A 94 11.14 6.19 7.09
N TYR A 95 10.65 7.30 6.54
CA TYR A 95 9.91 7.29 5.28
C TYR A 95 10.74 6.74 4.11
N LYS A 96 11.98 7.24 3.93
CA LYS A 96 12.88 6.79 2.85
C LYS A 96 13.20 5.30 2.94
N ARG A 97 13.36 4.75 4.15
CA ARG A 97 13.60 3.31 4.35
C ARG A 97 12.46 2.46 3.78
N MET A 98 11.21 2.83 4.05
CA MET A 98 10.04 2.08 3.54
C MET A 98 9.80 2.33 2.04
N SER A 99 9.84 3.59 1.59
CA SER A 99 9.59 3.95 0.18
C SER A 99 10.61 3.37 -0.81
N ARG A 100 11.83 3.07 -0.33
CA ARG A 100 12.91 2.47 -1.13
C ARG A 100 13.05 0.97 -0.90
N ALA A 101 12.25 0.38 -0.01
CA ALA A 101 12.29 -1.05 0.22
C ALA A 101 11.91 -1.80 -1.06
N VAL A 102 12.60 -2.92 -1.31
CA VAL A 102 12.34 -3.73 -2.51
C VAL A 102 10.99 -4.42 -2.34
N ASN A 103 10.12 -4.27 -3.33
CA ASN A 103 8.83 -4.95 -3.33
C ASN A 103 9.02 -6.47 -3.51
N PRO A 104 8.66 -7.30 -2.53
CA PRO A 104 8.89 -8.74 -2.60
C PRO A 104 7.99 -9.44 -3.63
N TYR A 105 6.90 -8.80 -4.08
CA TYR A 105 5.93 -9.42 -4.99
C TYR A 105 6.30 -9.31 -6.47
N GLY A 106 7.30 -8.48 -6.81
CA GLY A 106 7.85 -8.49 -8.15
C GLY A 106 8.53 -7.20 -8.58
N ASP A 107 9.10 -7.29 -9.77
CA ASP A 107 9.85 -6.24 -10.45
C ASP A 107 9.18 -5.80 -11.76
N GLY A 108 7.89 -6.12 -11.93
CA GLY A 108 7.11 -5.81 -13.13
C GLY A 108 7.41 -6.69 -14.34
N LYS A 109 8.21 -7.77 -14.21
CA LYS A 109 8.60 -8.63 -15.34
C LYS A 109 7.93 -10.01 -15.36
N ALA A 110 6.92 -10.22 -14.53
CA ALA A 110 6.25 -11.51 -14.39
C ALA A 110 5.71 -12.05 -15.72
N SER A 111 4.97 -11.23 -16.49
CA SER A 111 4.35 -11.66 -17.75
C SER A 111 5.37 -12.16 -18.77
N GLY A 112 6.50 -11.47 -18.92
CA GLY A 112 7.58 -11.89 -19.82
C GLY A 112 8.18 -13.23 -19.41
N ARG A 113 8.51 -13.40 -18.11
CA ARG A 113 9.04 -14.67 -17.58
C ARG A 113 8.07 -15.83 -17.74
N ILE A 114 6.77 -15.59 -17.55
CA ILE A 114 5.74 -16.62 -17.75
C ILE A 114 5.67 -17.03 -19.22
N LEU A 115 5.68 -16.06 -20.15
CA LEU A 115 5.70 -16.35 -21.57
C LEU A 115 6.93 -17.17 -21.97
N ASP A 116 8.12 -16.77 -21.48
CA ASP A 116 9.37 -17.49 -21.75
C ASP A 116 9.29 -18.95 -21.25
N ALA A 117 8.78 -19.16 -20.02
CA ALA A 117 8.60 -20.49 -19.45
C ALA A 117 7.62 -21.36 -20.26
N ILE A 118 6.53 -20.77 -20.76
CA ILE A 118 5.58 -21.48 -21.64
C ILE A 118 6.26 -21.85 -22.95
N LEU A 119 6.95 -20.92 -23.60
CA LEU A 119 7.65 -21.17 -24.86
C LEU A 119 8.74 -22.24 -24.70
N GLU A 120 9.49 -22.22 -23.60
CA GLU A 120 10.48 -23.25 -23.29
C GLU A 120 9.84 -24.62 -23.10
N ARG A 121 8.73 -24.71 -22.36
CA ARG A 121 8.02 -25.98 -22.11
C ARG A 121 7.48 -26.65 -23.39
N PHE A 122 7.19 -25.86 -24.43
CA PHE A 122 6.66 -26.32 -25.71
C PHE A 122 7.68 -26.22 -26.87
N LYS A 123 8.95 -25.91 -26.59
CA LYS A 123 10.04 -26.14 -27.53
C LYS A 123 10.37 -27.64 -27.50
N ASN A 124 10.04 -28.30 -28.61
CA ASN A 124 10.23 -29.74 -28.89
C ASN A 124 11.29 -30.45 -28.06
#